data_AF-A0AAD7I1V2-F1
#
_entry.id   AF-A0AAD7I1V2-F1
#
_cell.length_a   1.000
_cell.length_b   1.000
_cell.length_c   1.000
_cell.angle_alpha   90.00
_cell.angle_beta   90.00
_cell.angle_gamma   90.00
#
_symmetry.space_group_name_H-M   'P 1'
#
loop_
_entity.id
_entity.type
_entity.pdbx_description
1 polymer ?
#
loop_
_entity_poly.entity_id
_entity_poly.type
_entity_poly.pdbx_seq_one_letter_code
_entity_poly.pdbx_strand_id
1 'polypeptide(L)'
;MSSTDIDELDSDSDIMPVGQMIQSVSDQPAAARKFLVTNPTIIAKQLLKDKEKKKCKQRMEDNQDTTSTKKHKACKTKPANVDSDNDNDKNVPFKVYVTILKPPLPTSNRKPVRKPVSEKDDDFVQRSPFKLNTMDSYLYFLPKLAEALPYRIDNIHQSKMKWKPQKPTNSKLLPVGGEDGYEAIQDAMREKTKERVIFINMPAPAAPMDEPNVLTGIQAWDTGVEQKPAPTFDYSELEREESLSLFQQQKTTFNDAIKSEKEKLEDEYPIGNCPLFPHLSVLVSITTQKQTTILILPQRGWECG
;
A
#
# COMPACT_ATOMS: atom_id res chain seq x y z
N MET A 1 15.55 19.58 -52.93
CA MET A 1 14.92 18.40 -53.53
C MET A 1 15.64 17.20 -52.96
N SER A 2 15.13 16.67 -51.85
CA SER A 2 15.72 15.51 -51.17
C SER A 2 14.58 14.57 -50.87
N SER A 3 14.46 13.55 -51.70
CA SER A 3 13.51 12.45 -51.58
C SER A 3 14.01 11.55 -50.46
N THR A 4 13.15 11.28 -49.47
CA THR A 4 13.40 10.23 -48.48
C THR A 4 12.30 9.20 -48.65
N ASP A 5 12.74 8.03 -49.09
CA ASP A 5 11.98 6.81 -49.27
C ASP A 5 11.36 6.34 -47.96
N ILE A 6 10.11 5.91 -48.04
CA ILE A 6 9.35 5.32 -46.93
C ILE A 6 9.42 3.81 -47.16
N ASP A 7 10.19 3.12 -46.32
CA ASP A 7 10.24 1.67 -46.29
C ASP A 7 8.91 1.09 -45.77
N GLU A 8 8.36 0.22 -46.61
CA GLU A 8 7.14 -0.55 -46.44
C GLU A 8 7.43 -1.71 -45.47
N LEU A 9 6.91 -1.64 -44.23
CA LEU A 9 7.01 -2.71 -43.25
C LEU A 9 5.81 -3.66 -43.40
N ASP A 10 6.05 -4.78 -44.08
CA ASP A 10 5.17 -5.94 -44.11
C ASP A 10 4.93 -6.46 -42.67
N SER A 11 3.69 -6.29 -42.21
CA SER A 11 3.21 -6.81 -40.94
C SER A 11 2.54 -8.16 -41.17
N ASP A 12 3.35 -9.21 -41.23
CA ASP A 12 2.87 -10.60 -41.18
C ASP A 12 2.29 -10.88 -39.79
N SER A 13 0.96 -10.84 -39.71
CA SER A 13 0.20 -11.24 -38.53
C SER A 13 0.23 -12.76 -38.39
N ASP A 14 0.96 -13.26 -37.39
CA ASP A 14 0.95 -14.65 -36.93
C ASP A 14 -0.45 -15.06 -36.42
N ILE A 15 -1.30 -15.50 -37.35
CA ILE A 15 -2.57 -16.16 -37.02
C ILE A 15 -2.25 -17.61 -36.64
N MET A 16 -2.17 -17.88 -35.34
CA MET A 16 -2.00 -19.26 -34.86
C MET A 16 -3.19 -20.14 -35.28
N PRO A 17 -2.95 -21.33 -35.85
CA PRO A 17 -4.02 -22.24 -36.25
C PRO A 17 -4.78 -22.75 -35.02
N VAL A 18 -6.12 -22.68 -35.08
CA VAL A 18 -7.07 -23.05 -34.02
C VAL A 18 -6.80 -24.43 -33.39
N GLY A 19 -6.18 -25.36 -34.14
CA GLY A 19 -5.78 -26.67 -33.64
C GLY A 19 -4.77 -26.64 -32.49
N GLN A 20 -3.87 -25.66 -32.42
CA GLN A 20 -2.89 -25.56 -31.33
C GLN A 20 -3.49 -24.98 -30.02
N MET A 21 -4.62 -24.29 -30.11
CA MET A 21 -5.29 -23.75 -28.92
C MET A 21 -6.01 -24.84 -28.11
N ILE A 22 -6.36 -25.98 -28.72
CA ILE A 22 -7.05 -27.09 -28.03
C ILE A 22 -6.06 -27.96 -27.24
N GLN A 23 -4.81 -28.06 -27.69
CA GLN A 23 -3.77 -28.86 -27.00
C GLN A 23 -3.29 -28.18 -25.70
N SER A 24 -3.29 -26.85 -25.61
CA SER A 24 -2.80 -26.11 -24.43
C SER A 24 -3.71 -26.20 -23.20
N VAL A 25 -4.96 -26.64 -23.37
CA VAL A 25 -5.93 -26.77 -22.27
C VAL A 25 -5.80 -28.12 -21.54
N SER A 26 -5.21 -29.16 -22.16
CA SER A 26 -5.03 -30.46 -21.49
C SER A 26 -3.90 -30.46 -20.45
N ASP A 27 -2.96 -29.52 -20.54
CA ASP A 27 -1.75 -29.51 -19.71
C ASP A 27 -1.89 -28.66 -18.43
N GLN A 28 -3.09 -28.11 -18.14
CA GLN A 28 -3.37 -27.38 -16.90
C GLN A 28 -4.40 -28.10 -16.00
N PRO A 29 -4.00 -29.13 -15.23
CA PRO A 29 -4.89 -29.80 -14.27
C PRO A 29 -5.41 -28.86 -13.15
N ALA A 30 -4.80 -27.68 -12.98
CA ALA A 30 -5.26 -26.65 -12.06
C ALA A 30 -6.51 -25.89 -12.54
N ALA A 31 -6.73 -25.76 -13.86
CA ALA A 31 -7.90 -25.08 -14.42
C ALA A 31 -9.16 -25.97 -14.40
N ALA A 32 -8.99 -27.29 -14.55
CA ALA A 32 -10.07 -28.27 -14.49
C ALA A 32 -10.78 -28.36 -13.11
N ARG A 33 -10.13 -27.89 -12.04
CA ARG A 33 -10.73 -27.87 -10.69
C ARG A 33 -11.79 -26.79 -10.48
N LYS A 34 -11.89 -25.79 -11.36
CA LYS A 34 -12.97 -24.78 -11.29
C LYS A 34 -14.28 -25.26 -11.89
N PHE A 35 -14.28 -26.41 -12.58
CA PHE A 35 -15.47 -27.04 -13.17
C PHE A 35 -15.92 -28.29 -12.41
N LEU A 36 -15.60 -28.39 -11.12
CA LEU A 36 -16.26 -29.35 -10.23
C LEU A 36 -17.75 -28.99 -10.13
N VAL A 37 -18.50 -29.58 -11.06
CA VAL A 37 -19.92 -29.90 -11.07
C VAL A 37 -20.62 -29.39 -9.82
N THR A 38 -21.22 -28.21 -9.94
CA THR A 38 -22.16 -27.67 -8.97
C THR A 38 -23.25 -28.70 -8.74
N ASN A 39 -23.24 -29.31 -7.56
CA ASN A 39 -24.27 -30.26 -7.16
C ASN A 39 -25.65 -29.57 -7.27
N PRO A 40 -26.60 -30.11 -8.04
CA PRO A 40 -27.88 -29.45 -8.33
C PRO A 40 -28.69 -29.12 -7.06
N THR A 41 -28.44 -29.81 -5.94
CA THR A 41 -29.04 -29.49 -4.64
C THR A 41 -28.56 -28.17 -4.04
N ILE A 42 -27.34 -27.71 -4.35
CA ILE A 42 -26.81 -26.43 -3.87
C ILE A 42 -27.48 -25.28 -4.64
N ILE A 43 -27.64 -25.41 -5.95
CA ILE A 43 -28.33 -24.42 -6.79
C ILE A 43 -29.80 -24.28 -6.36
N ALA A 44 -30.49 -25.39 -6.06
CA ALA A 44 -31.88 -25.37 -5.59
C ALA A 44 -32.03 -24.65 -4.24
N LYS A 45 -31.07 -24.81 -3.31
CA LYS A 45 -31.09 -24.12 -2.00
C LYS A 45 -30.79 -22.62 -2.13
N GLN A 46 -29.93 -22.21 -3.06
CA GLN A 46 -29.68 -20.79 -3.34
C GLN A 46 -30.95 -20.10 -3.87
N LEU A 47 -31.65 -20.73 -4.82
CA LEU A 47 -32.87 -20.17 -5.42
C LEU A 47 -34.03 -20.04 -4.42
N LEU A 48 -34.13 -20.91 -3.42
CA LEU A 48 -35.13 -20.78 -2.35
C LEU A 48 -34.81 -19.60 -1.41
N LYS A 49 -33.54 -19.40 -1.05
CA LYS A 49 -33.12 -18.25 -0.21
C LYS A 49 -33.36 -16.90 -0.89
N ASP A 50 -33.21 -16.82 -2.20
CA ASP A 50 -33.46 -15.57 -2.93
C ASP A 50 -34.95 -15.26 -3.10
N LYS A 51 -35.82 -16.28 -3.11
CA LYS A 51 -37.29 -16.08 -3.09
C LYS A 51 -37.80 -15.59 -1.73
N GLU A 52 -37.23 -16.03 -0.61
CA GLU A 52 -37.62 -15.53 0.71
C GLU A 52 -37.22 -14.07 0.95
N LYS A 53 -36.05 -13.64 0.44
CA LYS A 53 -35.62 -12.24 0.56
C LYS A 53 -36.45 -11.27 -0.28
N LYS A 54 -37.03 -11.71 -1.40
CA LYS A 54 -37.94 -10.86 -2.20
C LYS A 54 -39.33 -10.69 -1.59
N LYS A 55 -39.80 -11.63 -0.76
CA LYS A 55 -41.13 -11.54 -0.12
C LYS A 55 -41.18 -10.58 1.08
N CYS A 56 -40.04 -10.27 1.71
CA CYS A 56 -39.99 -9.33 2.83
C CYS A 56 -39.91 -7.85 2.40
N LYS A 57 -39.52 -7.58 1.14
CA LYS A 57 -39.38 -6.22 0.61
C LYS A 57 -40.63 -5.65 -0.04
N GLN A 58 -41.66 -6.49 -0.26
CA GLN A 58 -42.93 -6.09 -0.88
C GLN A 58 -44.06 -5.90 0.15
N ARG A 59 -43.72 -5.53 1.39
CA ARG A 59 -44.71 -5.26 2.46
C ARG A 59 -44.53 -3.88 3.13
N MET A 60 -43.76 -2.99 2.51
CA MET A 60 -43.54 -1.61 3.00
C MET A 60 -43.88 -0.50 2.00
N GLU A 61 -44.48 -0.81 0.84
CA GLU A 61 -44.80 0.20 -0.20
C GLU A 61 -46.30 0.31 -0.55
N ASP A 62 -47.21 -0.22 0.26
CA ASP A 62 -48.65 0.05 0.12
C ASP A 62 -49.21 0.57 1.45
N ASN A 63 -48.93 1.84 1.78
CA ASN A 63 -49.74 2.58 2.75
C ASN A 63 -49.56 4.11 2.65
N GLN A 64 -49.84 4.67 1.46
CA GLN A 64 -50.20 6.08 1.35
C GLN A 64 -51.50 6.22 0.55
N ASP A 65 -52.35 7.10 1.06
CA ASP A 65 -53.69 7.50 0.63
C ASP A 65 -54.86 6.53 0.87
N THR A 66 -55.62 6.81 1.95
CA THR A 66 -56.89 7.57 1.83
C THR A 66 -57.57 7.83 3.19
N THR A 67 -57.86 9.12 3.40
CA THR A 67 -59.09 9.70 4.01
C THR A 67 -59.51 9.37 5.46
N SER A 68 -59.35 10.41 6.30
CA SER A 68 -60.43 11.11 7.02
C SER A 68 -60.93 10.65 8.41
N THR A 69 -61.00 11.66 9.29
CA THR A 69 -61.84 11.84 10.49
C THR A 69 -61.41 11.19 11.82
N LYS A 70 -60.79 11.98 12.73
CA LYS A 70 -61.44 12.55 13.94
C LYS A 70 -60.44 13.21 14.92
N LYS A 71 -60.75 14.47 15.21
CA LYS A 71 -60.71 15.18 16.51
C LYS A 71 -59.36 15.41 17.24
N HIS A 72 -58.91 16.67 17.07
CA HIS A 72 -58.43 17.63 18.08
C HIS A 72 -57.44 17.17 19.18
N LYS A 73 -56.18 17.60 19.03
CA LYS A 73 -55.47 18.31 20.11
C LYS A 73 -54.56 19.37 19.51
N ALA A 74 -54.86 20.64 19.79
CA ALA A 74 -54.17 21.80 19.27
C ALA A 74 -52.69 21.78 19.71
N CYS A 75 -51.78 21.60 18.75
CA CYS A 75 -50.38 21.95 18.92
C CYS A 75 -50.13 23.24 18.11
N LYS A 76 -49.72 24.26 18.85
CA LYS A 76 -49.55 25.65 18.43
C LYS A 76 -48.40 25.72 17.44
N THR A 77 -48.70 25.80 16.15
CA THR A 77 -47.75 26.08 15.07
C THR A 77 -47.17 27.47 15.29
N LYS A 78 -45.92 27.55 15.71
CA LYS A 78 -45.10 28.76 15.54
C LYS A 78 -44.67 28.81 14.07
N PRO A 79 -44.79 29.96 13.38
CA PRO A 79 -44.21 30.12 12.06
C PRO A 79 -42.69 29.95 12.18
N ALA A 80 -42.17 28.93 11.49
CA ALA A 80 -40.74 28.77 11.29
C ALA A 80 -40.30 29.92 10.38
N ASN A 81 -39.63 30.90 10.98
CA ASN A 81 -38.92 31.94 10.26
C ASN A 81 -37.69 31.27 9.62
N VAL A 82 -37.80 30.90 8.35
CA VAL A 82 -36.71 30.35 7.55
C VAL A 82 -35.89 31.52 7.03
N ASP A 83 -35.22 32.22 7.93
CA ASP A 83 -34.05 33.04 7.59
C ASP A 83 -32.87 32.06 7.50
N SER A 84 -32.74 31.39 6.35
CA SER A 84 -31.56 30.58 6.01
C SER A 84 -30.63 31.35 5.08
N ASP A 85 -30.38 32.63 5.40
CA ASP A 85 -29.28 33.39 4.83
C ASP A 85 -28.11 33.35 5.80
N ASN A 86 -27.33 32.26 5.74
CA ASN A 86 -25.94 32.35 6.13
C ASN A 86 -25.14 31.30 5.38
N ASP A 87 -24.94 31.59 4.09
CA ASP A 87 -23.88 31.07 3.22
C ASP A 87 -22.51 31.46 3.77
N ASN A 88 -22.25 31.03 4.99
CA ASN A 88 -20.97 31.19 5.60
C ASN A 88 -20.20 29.92 5.26
N ASP A 89 -19.68 29.93 4.03
CA ASP A 89 -18.55 29.17 3.53
C ASP A 89 -17.32 29.44 4.39
N LYS A 90 -17.44 29.14 5.68
CA LYS A 90 -16.37 29.28 6.64
C LYS A 90 -15.40 28.18 6.28
N ASN A 91 -14.21 28.60 5.89
CA ASN A 91 -13.07 27.72 5.84
C ASN A 91 -12.83 27.20 7.27
N VAL A 92 -13.18 25.95 7.54
CA VAL A 92 -13.01 25.37 8.87
C VAL A 92 -12.01 24.22 8.84
N PRO A 93 -10.99 24.24 9.71
CA PRO A 93 -10.04 23.15 9.79
C PRO A 93 -10.65 21.91 10.45
N PHE A 94 -10.24 20.73 9.96
CA PHE A 94 -10.56 19.43 10.53
C PHE A 94 -9.31 18.54 10.60
N LYS A 95 -9.31 17.55 11.51
CA LYS A 95 -8.19 16.62 11.70
C LYS A 95 -8.47 15.29 11.01
N VAL A 96 -7.45 14.76 10.34
CA VAL A 96 -7.48 13.49 9.64
C VAL A 96 -6.55 12.51 10.33
N TYR A 97 -7.07 11.40 10.80
CA TYR A 97 -6.29 10.25 11.26
C TYR A 97 -6.27 9.20 10.17
N VAL A 98 -5.10 8.64 9.89
CA VAL A 98 -4.95 7.60 8.88
C VAL A 98 -4.61 6.28 9.54
N THR A 99 -5.35 5.25 9.15
CA THR A 99 -5.25 3.89 9.64
C THR A 99 -4.91 2.99 8.47
N ILE A 100 -3.70 2.42 8.49
CA ILE A 100 -3.24 1.48 7.47
C ILE A 100 -3.56 0.06 7.92
N LEU A 101 -4.27 -0.70 7.07
CA LEU A 101 -4.51 -2.13 7.27
C LEU A 101 -3.21 -2.89 7.02
N LYS A 102 -2.67 -3.61 8.01
CA LYS A 102 -1.54 -4.53 7.75
C LYS A 102 -2.00 -5.62 6.75
N PRO A 103 -1.15 -5.97 5.77
CA PRO A 103 -1.47 -7.09 4.90
C PRO A 103 -1.56 -8.37 5.75
N PRO A 104 -2.51 -9.28 5.46
CA PRO A 104 -2.56 -10.55 6.17
C PRO A 104 -1.22 -11.26 5.96
N LEU A 105 -0.52 -11.56 7.06
CA LEU A 105 0.70 -12.35 7.00
C LEU A 105 0.39 -13.64 6.23
N PRO A 106 1.27 -14.07 5.31
CA PRO A 106 1.07 -15.31 4.59
C PRO A 106 0.94 -16.42 5.63
N THR A 107 -0.28 -16.94 5.79
CA THR A 107 -0.54 -18.03 6.72
C THR A 107 0.23 -19.22 6.18
N SER A 108 1.39 -19.51 6.79
CA SER A 108 2.14 -20.73 6.53
C SER A 108 1.15 -21.90 6.63
N ASN A 109 1.13 -22.79 5.63
CA ASN A 109 0.22 -23.93 5.49
C ASN A 109 0.30 -24.98 6.62
N ARG A 110 0.76 -24.60 7.82
CA ARG A 110 0.74 -25.45 9.01
C ARG A 110 -0.71 -25.76 9.37
N LYS A 111 -0.98 -27.06 9.47
CA LYS A 111 -2.30 -27.64 9.73
C LYS A 111 -3.02 -26.89 10.85
N PRO A 112 -4.30 -26.53 10.67
CA PRO A 112 -5.04 -25.73 11.62
C PRO A 112 -5.23 -26.51 12.93
N VAL A 113 -4.47 -26.17 13.96
CA VAL A 113 -4.78 -26.59 15.33
C VAL A 113 -5.96 -25.72 15.77
N ARG A 114 -7.12 -26.35 15.82
CA ARG A 114 -8.43 -25.75 16.06
C ARG A 114 -8.47 -25.01 17.40
N LYS A 115 -8.39 -23.68 17.36
CA LYS A 115 -9.10 -22.81 18.30
C LYS A 115 -9.78 -21.70 17.49
N PRO A 116 -11.08 -21.42 17.69
CA PRO A 116 -11.72 -20.26 17.11
C PRO A 116 -11.13 -19.03 17.79
N VAL A 117 -10.05 -18.51 17.21
CA VAL A 117 -9.51 -17.20 17.56
C VAL A 117 -10.59 -16.21 17.15
N SER A 118 -11.16 -15.52 18.14
CA SER A 118 -12.10 -14.43 17.93
C SER A 118 -11.57 -13.52 16.83
N GLU A 119 -12.45 -13.07 15.94
CA GLU A 119 -12.10 -12.14 14.86
C GLU A 119 -11.43 -10.89 15.44
N LYS A 120 -10.09 -10.96 15.46
CA LYS A 120 -9.15 -10.00 14.93
C LYS A 120 -9.28 -8.59 15.52
N ASP A 121 -8.45 -8.34 16.53
CA ASP A 121 -7.69 -7.10 16.56
C ASP A 121 -6.87 -7.07 15.26
N ASP A 122 -7.49 -6.57 14.19
CA ASP A 122 -6.78 -6.27 12.96
C ASP A 122 -5.64 -5.34 13.36
N ASP A 123 -4.40 -5.79 13.20
CA ASP A 123 -3.23 -4.99 13.51
C ASP A 123 -3.23 -3.78 12.56
N PHE A 124 -3.72 -2.65 13.04
CA PHE A 124 -3.72 -1.40 12.31
C PHE A 124 -2.46 -0.61 12.65
N VAL A 125 -1.84 -0.01 11.64
CA VAL A 125 -0.80 1.01 11.86
C VAL A 125 -1.48 2.38 11.79
N GLN A 126 -1.64 3.03 12.94
CA GLN A 126 -2.15 4.38 13.01
C GLN A 126 -1.01 5.38 12.78
N ARG A 127 -1.23 6.34 11.88
CA ARG A 127 -0.26 7.38 11.53
C ARG A 127 -0.60 8.71 12.18
N SER A 128 0.40 9.59 12.23
CA SER A 128 0.27 10.90 12.86
C SER A 128 -0.86 11.71 12.20
N PRO A 129 -1.74 12.37 12.97
CA PRO A 129 -2.82 13.15 12.40
C PRO A 129 -2.30 14.41 11.71
N PHE A 130 -2.93 14.76 10.60
CA PHE A 130 -2.70 16.05 9.92
C PHE A 130 -3.99 16.86 9.85
N LYS A 131 -3.86 18.14 9.51
CA LYS A 131 -4.96 19.10 9.44
C LYS A 131 -5.25 19.43 7.98
N LEU A 132 -6.53 19.52 7.65
CA LEU A 132 -7.05 19.98 6.37
C LEU A 132 -8.14 21.00 6.60
N ASN A 133 -8.52 21.70 5.54
CA ASN A 133 -9.58 22.70 5.52
C ASN A 133 -10.75 22.25 4.65
N THR A 134 -11.97 22.71 4.96
CA THR A 134 -13.17 22.40 4.15
C THR A 134 -13.17 23.02 2.75
N MET A 135 -12.21 23.91 2.46
CA MET A 135 -12.03 24.57 1.16
C MET A 135 -10.86 24.01 0.36
N ASP A 136 -10.10 23.06 0.92
CA ASP A 136 -8.97 22.46 0.20
C ASP A 136 -9.50 21.62 -0.97
N SER A 137 -8.74 21.50 -2.07
CA SER A 137 -9.12 20.62 -3.18
C SER A 137 -8.64 19.18 -2.94
N TYR A 138 -9.20 18.22 -3.68
CA TYR A 138 -8.72 16.83 -3.65
C TYR A 138 -7.24 16.72 -4.05
N LEU A 139 -6.81 17.56 -4.99
CA LEU A 139 -5.41 17.67 -5.43
C LEU A 139 -4.47 18.16 -4.32
N TYR A 140 -4.97 18.95 -3.36
CA TYR A 140 -4.19 19.38 -2.20
C TYR A 140 -4.19 18.32 -1.08
N PHE A 141 -5.28 17.57 -0.95
CA PHE A 141 -5.41 16.48 0.01
C PHE A 141 -4.39 15.35 -0.24
N LEU A 142 -4.19 14.92 -1.50
CA LEU A 142 -3.32 13.79 -1.82
C LEU A 142 -1.84 14.01 -1.44
N PRO A 143 -1.19 15.15 -1.76
CA PRO A 143 0.17 15.45 -1.29
C PRO A 143 0.29 15.47 0.23
N LYS A 144 -0.71 16.01 0.95
CA LYS A 144 -0.71 16.03 2.42
C LYS A 144 -0.86 14.63 3.02
N LEU A 145 -1.67 13.79 2.37
CA LEU A 145 -1.79 12.39 2.74
C LEU A 145 -0.47 11.63 2.47
N ALA A 146 0.17 11.87 1.33
CA ALA A 146 1.46 11.30 0.98
C ALA A 146 2.57 11.70 1.97
N GLU A 147 2.63 12.97 2.35
CA GLU A 147 3.54 13.53 3.36
C GLU A 147 3.38 12.85 4.72
N ALA A 148 2.13 12.56 5.13
CA ALA A 148 1.84 11.90 6.39
C ALA A 148 2.15 10.39 6.42
N LEU A 149 2.27 9.74 5.26
CA LEU A 149 2.42 8.29 5.12
C LEU A 149 3.78 7.82 4.56
N PRO A 150 4.77 8.71 4.53
CA PRO A 150 5.96 8.59 3.66
C PRO A 150 5.79 7.82 2.33
N TYR A 151 4.70 8.04 1.58
CA TYR A 151 4.46 7.35 0.31
C TYR A 151 4.47 8.31 -0.88
N ARG A 152 4.84 7.78 -2.06
CA ARG A 152 4.57 8.46 -3.34
C ARG A 152 3.07 8.47 -3.61
N ILE A 153 2.56 9.55 -4.19
CA ILE A 153 1.14 9.71 -4.51
C ILE A 153 0.63 8.56 -5.38
N ASP A 154 1.45 8.08 -6.32
CA ASP A 154 1.13 6.99 -7.25
C ASP A 154 0.93 5.63 -6.56
N ASN A 155 1.55 5.43 -5.38
CA ASN A 155 1.45 4.18 -4.62
C ASN A 155 0.22 4.15 -3.69
N ILE A 156 -0.52 5.26 -3.60
CA ILE A 156 -1.73 5.35 -2.76
C ILE A 156 -2.90 4.77 -3.55
N HIS A 157 -3.47 3.67 -3.06
CA HIS A 157 -4.64 3.02 -3.67
C HIS A 157 -5.94 3.82 -3.42
N GLN A 158 -6.12 4.93 -4.13
CA GLN A 158 -7.21 5.89 -3.91
C GLN A 158 -8.60 5.23 -3.93
N SER A 159 -8.82 4.29 -4.86
CA SER A 159 -10.10 3.57 -5.04
C SER A 159 -10.50 2.67 -3.86
N LYS A 160 -9.53 2.28 -3.02
CA LYS A 160 -9.76 1.37 -1.88
C LYS A 160 -9.79 2.10 -0.54
N MET A 161 -9.56 3.42 -0.53
CA MET A 161 -9.64 4.23 0.67
C MET A 161 -11.08 4.38 1.13
N LYS A 162 -11.29 4.22 2.43
CA LYS A 162 -12.58 4.42 3.07
C LYS A 162 -12.42 5.38 4.23
N TRP A 163 -13.44 6.17 4.53
CA TRP A 163 -13.44 7.04 5.68
C TRP A 163 -14.65 6.79 6.56
N LYS A 164 -14.53 7.22 7.82
CA LYS A 164 -15.64 7.33 8.74
C LYS A 164 -15.42 8.52 9.68
N PRO A 165 -16.49 9.19 10.13
CA PRO A 165 -16.38 10.17 11.19
C PRO A 165 -16.01 9.54 12.53
N GLN A 166 -15.33 10.29 13.42
CA GLN A 166 -15.02 9.81 14.77
C GLN A 166 -16.26 9.46 15.59
N LYS A 167 -17.32 10.27 15.46
CA LYS A 167 -18.62 10.06 16.12
C LYS A 167 -19.75 10.06 15.08
N PRO A 168 -20.70 9.11 15.16
CA PRO A 168 -20.74 7.98 16.09
C PRO A 168 -19.71 6.88 15.75
N THR A 169 -19.25 6.14 16.77
CA THR A 169 -18.22 5.09 16.66
C THR A 169 -18.57 4.00 15.63
N ASN A 170 -19.86 3.68 15.51
CA ASN A 170 -20.41 2.64 14.64
C ASN A 170 -20.87 3.17 13.27
N SER A 171 -20.29 4.28 12.82
CA SER A 171 -20.60 4.82 11.50
C SER A 171 -20.13 3.89 10.39
N LYS A 172 -20.92 3.82 9.31
CA LYS A 172 -20.58 3.04 8.12
C LYS A 172 -19.34 3.64 7.44
N LEU A 173 -18.42 2.78 7.02
CA LEU A 173 -17.27 3.18 6.20
C LEU A 173 -17.77 3.58 4.80
N LEU A 174 -17.46 4.81 4.39
CA LEU A 174 -17.80 5.38 3.08
C LEU A 174 -16.54 5.47 2.22
N PRO A 175 -16.63 5.33 0.89
CA PRO A 175 -15.47 5.48 0.00
C PRO A 175 -14.94 6.93 0.01
N VAL A 176 -13.62 7.09 -0.08
CA VAL A 176 -12.96 8.40 -0.25
C VAL A 176 -12.55 8.63 -1.71
N GLY A 177 -12.30 7.56 -2.47
CA GLY A 177 -11.59 7.63 -3.75
C GLY A 177 -12.27 8.58 -4.75
N GLY A 178 -11.48 9.50 -5.31
CA GLY A 178 -11.94 10.53 -6.25
C GLY A 178 -12.33 11.85 -5.58
N GLU A 179 -12.70 12.82 -6.42
CA GLU A 179 -13.13 14.15 -5.99
C GLU A 179 -14.47 14.09 -5.25
N ASP A 180 -15.44 13.35 -5.78
CA ASP A 180 -16.77 13.16 -5.18
C ASP A 180 -16.71 12.62 -3.74
N GLY A 181 -15.82 11.64 -3.50
CA GLY A 181 -15.64 11.04 -2.19
C GLY A 181 -15.06 12.01 -1.15
N TYR A 182 -14.24 12.96 -1.63
CA TYR A 182 -13.67 14.01 -0.79
C TYR A 182 -14.65 15.17 -0.57
N GLU A 183 -15.45 15.55 -1.57
CA GLU A 183 -16.54 16.51 -1.40
C GLU A 183 -17.54 16.04 -0.34
N ALA A 184 -17.90 14.75 -0.35
CA ALA A 184 -18.74 14.14 0.68
C ALA A 184 -18.13 14.24 2.11
N ILE A 185 -16.80 14.20 2.24
CA ILE A 185 -16.11 14.45 3.51
C ILE A 185 -16.30 15.92 3.91
N GLN A 186 -16.10 16.85 2.98
CA GLN A 186 -16.23 18.28 3.25
C GLN A 186 -17.65 18.64 3.67
N ASP A 187 -18.67 18.12 3.00
CA ASP A 187 -20.08 18.28 3.38
C ASP A 187 -20.33 17.79 4.80
N ALA A 188 -19.88 16.57 5.11
CA ALA A 188 -20.02 16.01 6.45
C ALA A 188 -19.25 16.81 7.52
N MET A 189 -18.15 17.49 7.16
CA MET A 189 -17.41 18.37 8.05
C MET A 189 -18.03 19.76 8.16
N ARG A 190 -18.74 20.26 7.13
CA ARG A 190 -19.51 21.50 7.16
C ARG A 190 -20.72 21.38 8.10
N GLU A 191 -21.42 20.25 8.04
CA GLU A 191 -22.59 19.97 8.89
C GLU A 191 -22.21 19.87 10.38
N LYS A 192 -20.99 19.44 10.70
CA LYS A 192 -20.54 19.21 12.07
C LYS A 192 -20.03 20.46 12.75
N THR A 193 -20.77 20.94 13.75
CA THR A 193 -20.37 22.10 14.58
C THR A 193 -19.31 21.77 15.64
N LYS A 194 -19.22 20.52 16.09
CA LYS A 194 -18.31 20.08 17.16
C LYS A 194 -17.47 18.89 16.70
N GLU A 195 -16.17 18.91 17.03
CA GLU A 195 -15.20 17.83 16.79
C GLU A 195 -15.17 17.32 15.34
N ARG A 196 -14.45 18.04 14.47
CA ARG A 196 -14.26 17.68 13.06
C ARG A 196 -13.05 16.76 12.93
N VAL A 197 -13.29 15.49 13.20
CA VAL A 197 -12.27 14.44 13.13
C VAL A 197 -12.77 13.29 12.27
N ILE A 198 -11.94 12.89 11.31
CA ILE A 198 -12.21 11.73 10.45
C ILE A 198 -11.10 10.69 10.58
N PHE A 199 -11.48 9.43 10.39
CA PHE A 199 -10.57 8.31 10.24
C PHE A 199 -10.61 7.85 8.80
N ILE A 200 -9.45 7.79 8.15
CA ILE A 200 -9.26 7.23 6.82
C ILE A 200 -8.61 5.86 6.98
N ASN A 201 -9.35 4.82 6.59
CA ASN A 201 -8.87 3.46 6.51
C ASN A 201 -8.39 3.18 5.09
N MET A 202 -7.14 2.77 4.95
CA MET A 202 -6.55 2.43 3.66
C MET A 202 -5.86 1.06 3.70
N PRO A 203 -5.89 0.30 2.59
CA PRO A 203 -5.05 -0.89 2.50
C PRO A 203 -3.58 -0.51 2.57
N ALA A 204 -2.72 -1.46 2.96
CA ALA A 204 -1.28 -1.32 2.77
C ALA A 204 -0.99 -0.92 1.31
N PRO A 205 -0.20 0.14 1.08
CA PRO A 205 0.18 0.54 -0.26
C PRO A 205 1.03 -0.55 -0.90
N ALA A 206 1.00 -0.59 -2.24
CA ALA A 206 1.90 -1.46 -2.98
C ALA A 206 3.34 -1.08 -2.62
N ALA A 207 4.17 -2.09 -2.35
CA ALA A 207 5.62 -1.87 -2.30
C ALA A 207 6.03 -1.28 -3.65
N PRO A 208 6.89 -0.25 -3.68
CA PRO A 208 7.41 0.28 -4.94
C PRO A 208 8.05 -0.89 -5.71
N MET A 209 7.51 -1.17 -6.89
CA MET A 209 7.89 -2.34 -7.69
C MET A 209 9.32 -2.21 -8.25
N ASP A 210 9.82 -0.98 -8.35
CA ASP A 210 10.92 -0.66 -9.26
C ASP A 210 12.28 -0.42 -8.59
N GLU A 211 12.39 -0.47 -7.26
CA GLU A 211 13.70 -0.40 -6.62
C GLU A 211 13.89 -1.57 -5.64
N PRO A 212 14.78 -2.53 -5.96
CA PRO A 212 15.29 -3.46 -4.97
C PRO A 212 16.08 -2.63 -3.94
N ASN A 213 15.40 -2.13 -2.92
CA ASN A 213 16.01 -1.48 -1.75
C ASN A 213 16.66 -2.56 -0.86
N VAL A 214 17.48 -3.41 -1.50
CA VAL A 214 18.21 -4.54 -0.94
C VAL A 214 19.35 -4.05 -0.03
N LEU A 215 19.75 -2.78 -0.16
CA LEU A 215 20.86 -2.25 0.63
C LEU A 215 20.51 -1.84 2.06
N THR A 216 19.24 -1.56 2.39
CA THR A 216 18.90 -1.05 3.73
C THR A 216 18.21 -2.06 4.63
N GLY A 217 17.67 -3.18 4.12
CA GLY A 217 17.05 -4.22 4.95
C GLY A 217 15.84 -3.74 5.78
N ILE A 218 15.42 -2.48 5.63
CA ILE A 218 14.29 -1.89 6.33
C ILE A 218 13.06 -2.19 5.49
N GLN A 219 12.23 -3.14 5.95
CA GLN A 219 10.86 -3.26 5.46
C GLN A 219 10.16 -1.93 5.69
N ALA A 220 10.00 -1.14 4.61
CA ALA A 220 9.61 0.27 4.61
C ALA A 220 8.24 0.61 5.25
N TRP A 221 7.54 -0.38 5.80
CA TRP A 221 6.19 -0.23 6.34
C TRP A 221 6.08 -0.31 7.87
N ASP A 222 7.10 -0.80 8.59
CA ASP A 222 6.99 -1.06 10.05
C ASP A 222 7.63 0.01 10.95
N THR A 223 8.28 1.04 10.41
CA THR A 223 8.77 2.15 11.23
C THR A 223 7.64 3.14 11.51
N GLY A 224 6.84 2.81 12.53
CA GLY A 224 6.11 3.77 13.35
C GLY A 224 7.03 4.66 14.22
N VAL A 225 8.34 4.53 14.05
CA VAL A 225 9.35 5.40 14.63
C VAL A 225 9.66 6.47 13.61
N GLU A 226 9.40 7.74 13.97
CA GLU A 226 9.95 8.89 13.26
C GLU A 226 11.42 8.59 12.94
N GLN A 227 11.74 8.42 11.66
CA GLN A 227 13.13 8.43 11.22
C GLN A 227 13.62 9.88 11.32
N LYS A 228 13.83 10.34 12.57
CA LYS A 228 15.03 11.12 12.84
C LYS A 228 16.15 10.28 12.21
N PRO A 229 16.98 10.82 11.28
CA PRO A 229 18.08 10.05 10.72
C PRO A 229 18.73 9.38 11.92
N ALA A 230 18.77 8.03 11.93
CA ALA A 230 19.24 7.29 13.09
C ALA A 230 20.48 8.04 13.56
N PRO A 231 20.47 8.67 14.75
CA PRO A 231 21.56 9.54 15.17
C PRO A 231 22.79 8.72 14.90
N THR A 232 23.64 9.19 13.98
CA THR A 232 24.76 8.42 13.42
C THR A 232 25.40 7.79 14.62
N PHE A 233 25.18 6.49 14.79
CA PHE A 233 25.37 5.89 16.10
C PHE A 233 26.86 6.02 16.34
N ASP A 234 27.22 6.93 17.23
CA ASP A 234 28.60 7.37 17.35
C ASP A 234 29.32 6.24 18.08
N TYR A 235 29.94 5.36 17.30
CA TYR A 235 30.67 4.22 17.83
C TYR A 235 31.84 4.66 18.71
N SER A 236 32.23 5.95 18.67
CA SER A 236 33.25 6.52 19.55
C SER A 236 32.90 6.41 21.04
N GLU A 237 31.62 6.36 21.45
CA GLU A 237 31.25 6.13 22.86
C GLU A 237 31.30 4.65 23.30
N LEU A 238 31.25 3.72 22.34
CA LEU A 238 31.38 2.28 22.60
C LEU A 238 32.85 1.81 22.60
N GLU A 239 33.77 2.65 22.14
CA GLU A 239 35.23 2.50 22.32
C GLU A 239 35.68 2.83 23.76
N ARG A 240 34.89 2.45 24.77
CA ARG A 240 35.25 2.61 26.18
C ARG A 240 36.46 1.73 26.53
N GLU A 241 37.57 2.43 26.74
CA GLU A 241 38.98 2.12 27.07
C GLU A 241 39.44 0.80 27.72
N GLU A 242 38.58 -0.10 28.22
CA GLU A 242 39.08 -1.19 29.09
C GLU A 242 39.46 -2.49 28.37
N SER A 243 39.26 -2.60 27.05
CA SER A 243 39.71 -3.75 26.24
C SER A 243 40.36 -3.38 24.89
N LEU A 244 40.70 -2.10 24.72
CA LEU A 244 41.24 -1.57 23.46
C LEU A 244 42.53 -2.28 23.03
N SER A 245 43.41 -2.65 23.96
CA SER A 245 44.70 -3.28 23.61
C SER A 245 44.53 -4.66 22.97
N LEU A 246 43.64 -5.50 23.50
CA LEU A 246 43.42 -6.85 22.99
C LEU A 246 42.66 -6.84 21.66
N PHE A 247 41.66 -5.96 21.53
CA PHE A 247 40.94 -5.79 20.27
C PHE A 247 41.83 -5.19 19.18
N GLN A 248 42.64 -4.17 19.50
CA GLN A 248 43.63 -3.62 18.57
C GLN A 248 44.65 -4.68 18.15
N GLN A 249 45.16 -5.49 19.08
CA GLN A 249 46.09 -6.57 18.78
C GLN A 249 45.46 -7.65 17.89
N GLN A 250 44.19 -8.01 18.11
CA GLN A 250 43.47 -8.92 17.22
C GLN A 250 43.25 -8.31 15.84
N LYS A 251 42.89 -7.03 15.76
CA LYS A 251 42.72 -6.30 14.50
C LYS A 251 44.03 -6.22 13.72
N THR A 252 45.15 -5.91 14.36
CA THR A 252 46.47 -5.89 13.70
C THR A 252 46.87 -7.28 13.23
N THR A 253 46.70 -8.31 14.08
CA THR A 253 47.05 -9.69 13.70
C THR A 253 46.21 -10.20 12.52
N PHE A 254 44.90 -9.88 12.50
CA PHE A 254 44.03 -10.22 11.39
C PHE A 254 44.43 -9.47 10.12
N ASN A 255 44.65 -8.16 10.22
CA ASN A 255 45.07 -7.33 9.09
C ASN A 255 46.41 -7.79 8.50
N ASP A 256 47.37 -8.16 9.35
CA ASP A 256 48.67 -8.69 8.92
C ASP A 256 48.52 -10.06 8.24
N ALA A 257 47.65 -10.93 8.77
CA ALA A 257 47.38 -12.24 8.19
C ALA A 257 46.76 -12.15 6.78
N ILE A 258 45.82 -11.21 6.57
CA ILE A 258 45.15 -11.02 5.27
C ILE A 258 45.95 -10.16 4.29
N LYS A 259 46.99 -9.44 4.75
CA LYS A 259 47.72 -8.47 3.94
C LYS A 259 48.26 -9.06 2.64
N SER A 260 48.88 -10.24 2.71
CA SER A 260 49.46 -10.90 1.53
C SER A 260 48.41 -11.38 0.52
N GLU A 261 47.20 -11.73 0.98
CA GLU A 261 46.09 -12.13 0.12
C GLU A 261 45.42 -10.90 -0.51
N LYS A 262 45.32 -9.82 0.26
CA LYS A 262 44.85 -8.52 -0.24
C LYS A 262 45.76 -7.98 -1.34
N GLU A 263 47.08 -7.99 -1.15
CA GLU A 263 48.04 -7.56 -2.17
C GLU A 263 47.92 -8.40 -3.46
N LYS A 264 47.77 -9.73 -3.33
CA LYS A 264 47.52 -10.60 -4.49
C LYS A 264 46.21 -10.26 -5.23
N LEU A 265 45.15 -9.96 -4.51
CA LEU A 265 43.87 -9.57 -5.11
C LEU A 265 43.95 -8.18 -5.79
N GLU A 266 44.71 -7.25 -5.23
CA GLU A 266 44.93 -5.93 -5.84
C GLU A 266 45.77 -6.04 -7.12
N ASP A 267 46.76 -6.93 -7.16
CA ASP A 267 47.56 -7.24 -8.34
C ASP A 267 46.76 -7.99 -9.43
N GLU A 268 45.90 -8.94 -9.03
CA GLU A 268 45.07 -9.73 -9.95
C GLU A 268 43.91 -8.91 -10.54
N TYR A 269 43.39 -7.94 -9.78
CA TYR A 269 42.24 -7.11 -10.17
C TYR A 269 42.54 -5.60 -10.05
N PRO A 270 43.45 -5.06 -10.88
CA PRO A 270 43.81 -3.66 -10.84
C PRO A 270 42.60 -2.75 -11.14
N ILE A 271 42.64 -1.55 -10.59
CA ILE A 271 41.61 -0.53 -10.84
C ILE A 271 41.58 -0.24 -12.35
N GLY A 272 40.37 -0.25 -12.92
CA GLY A 272 40.18 0.01 -14.35
C GLY A 272 40.39 -1.21 -15.24
N ASN A 273 40.43 -2.43 -14.69
CA ASN A 273 40.45 -3.68 -15.47
C ASN A 273 39.24 -3.83 -16.41
N CYS A 274 38.12 -3.14 -16.15
CA CYS A 274 36.95 -3.14 -17.01
C CYS A 274 36.74 -1.79 -17.71
N PRO A 275 36.71 -1.72 -19.07
CA PRO A 275 36.49 -0.47 -19.81
C PRO A 275 35.16 0.22 -19.50
N LEU A 276 34.14 -0.53 -19.08
CA LEU A 276 32.83 0.00 -18.72
C LEU A 276 32.83 0.71 -17.35
N PHE A 277 33.80 0.39 -16.49
CA PHE A 277 33.89 0.93 -15.12
C PHE A 277 35.35 1.28 -14.78
N PRO A 278 35.92 2.34 -15.38
CA PRO A 278 37.34 2.66 -15.26
C PRO A 278 37.80 3.01 -13.83
N HIS A 279 36.85 3.30 -12.93
CA HIS A 279 37.12 3.69 -11.54
C HIS A 279 36.88 2.56 -10.53
N LEU A 280 36.54 1.34 -10.98
CA LEU A 280 36.23 0.20 -10.11
C LEU A 280 37.11 -1.01 -10.43
N SER A 281 37.40 -1.83 -9.41
CA SER A 281 37.91 -3.18 -9.59
C SER A 281 36.74 -4.13 -9.76
N VAL A 282 36.61 -4.73 -10.94
CA VAL A 282 35.51 -5.65 -11.27
C VAL A 282 36.01 -7.09 -11.16
N LEU A 283 35.35 -7.89 -10.33
CA LEU A 283 35.65 -9.31 -10.14
C LEU A 283 34.71 -10.12 -11.03
N VAL A 284 35.25 -10.72 -12.09
CA VAL A 284 34.48 -11.56 -13.02
C VAL A 284 34.64 -13.02 -12.59
N SER A 285 33.71 -13.52 -11.77
CA SER A 285 33.68 -14.95 -11.47
C SER A 285 32.96 -15.70 -12.58
N ILE A 286 33.71 -16.48 -13.35
CA ILE A 286 33.14 -17.35 -14.39
C ILE A 286 32.69 -18.64 -13.69
N THR A 287 31.46 -18.65 -13.20
CA THR A 287 30.86 -19.88 -12.68
C THR A 287 30.47 -20.78 -13.85
N THR A 288 31.00 -22.00 -13.91
CA THR A 288 30.73 -22.97 -14.99
C THR A 288 29.27 -23.45 -14.96
N GLN A 289 28.35 -22.67 -15.54
CA GLN A 289 27.11 -23.07 -16.24
C GLN A 289 26.38 -21.80 -16.76
N LYS A 290 26.73 -21.36 -17.99
CA LYS A 290 25.99 -20.41 -18.86
C LYS A 290 25.56 -19.04 -18.29
N GLN A 291 25.96 -18.64 -17.08
CA GLN A 291 25.66 -17.33 -16.52
C GLN A 291 26.94 -16.66 -16.01
N THR A 292 27.25 -15.48 -16.56
CA THR A 292 28.30 -14.61 -16.06
C THR A 292 27.68 -13.67 -15.03
N THR A 293 28.00 -13.88 -13.76
CA THR A 293 27.62 -12.95 -12.69
C THR A 293 28.74 -11.94 -12.52
N ILE A 294 28.47 -10.67 -12.80
CA ILE A 294 29.41 -9.58 -12.56
C ILE A 294 29.15 -9.07 -11.14
N LEU A 295 30.11 -9.27 -10.24
CA LEU A 295 30.06 -8.66 -8.90
C LEU A 295 30.80 -7.32 -8.95
N ILE A 296 30.04 -6.24 -8.83
CA ILE A 296 30.58 -4.88 -8.67
C ILE A 296 30.75 -4.65 -7.17
N LEU A 297 32.01 -4.58 -6.71
CA LEU A 297 32.30 -4.21 -5.34
C LEU A 297 32.32 -2.67 -5.25
N PRO A 298 31.35 -2.04 -4.55
CA PRO A 298 31.43 -0.61 -4.31
C PRO A 298 32.63 -0.32 -3.42
N GLN A 299 33.48 0.64 -3.82
CA GLN A 299 34.47 1.20 -2.91
C GLN A 299 33.72 1.89 -1.76
N ARG A 300 33.50 1.17 -0.66
CA ARG A 300 33.40 1.85 0.63
C ARG A 300 34.79 2.42 0.88
N GLY A 301 34.91 3.72 1.11
CA GLY A 301 36.15 4.30 1.62
C GLY A 301 36.44 3.66 2.97
N TRP A 302 37.33 2.67 3.01
CA TRP A 302 37.94 2.19 4.25
C TRP A 302 39.13 3.11 4.58
N GLU A 303 38.89 4.42 4.58
CA GLU A 303 39.81 5.36 5.21
C GLU A 303 39.49 5.31 6.70
N CYS A 304 40.18 4.44 7.43
CA CYS A 304 40.24 4.54 8.88
C CYS A 304 41.04 5.82 9.21
N GLY A 305 40.32 6.90 9.53
CA GLY A 305 40.86 7.96 10.38
C GLY A 305 41.03 7.47 11.81
#